data_AF-A0A5P9PA11-F1
#
_entry.id   AF-A0A5P9PA11-F1
#
_cell.length_a   1.000
_cell.length_b   1.000
_cell.length_c   1.000
_cell.angle_alpha   90.00
_cell.angle_beta   90.00
_cell.angle_gamma   90.00
#
_symmetry.space_group_name_H-M   'P 1'
#
loop_
_entity.id
_entity.type
_entity.pdbx_description
1 polymer ?
#
loop_
_entity_poly.entity_id
_entity_poly.type
_entity_poly.pdbx_seq_one_letter_code
_entity_poly.pdbx_strand_id
1 'polypeptide(L)'
;MHYLVGTASVHTTAAICDYLETRATAADTVTVVAVVPPSDATAHRDATEALNVARVRLGTVDTVRTECYEDDGEPAERLLEAATTVDADELVIAAVDGLPDGSPTVGSSAQAVLEEATLPVVVVPSPTL
;
A
#
# COMPACT_ATOMS: atom_id res chain seq x y z
N MET A 1 -2.56 -1.95 16.88
CA MET A 1 -3.16 -1.51 15.62
C MET A 1 -2.76 -2.48 14.53
N HIS A 2 -3.67 -2.73 13.61
CA HIS A 2 -3.40 -3.45 12.37
C HIS A 2 -3.50 -2.45 11.21
N TYR A 3 -2.37 -2.16 10.58
CA TYR A 3 -2.33 -1.30 9.40
C TYR A 3 -2.43 -2.17 8.14
N LEU A 4 -3.32 -1.81 7.21
CA LEU A 4 -3.25 -2.29 5.83
C LEU A 4 -2.49 -1.26 5.00
N VAL A 5 -1.49 -1.70 4.24
CA VAL A 5 -0.72 -0.84 3.34
C VAL A 5 -0.96 -1.27 1.91
N GLY A 6 -1.45 -0.36 1.06
CA GLY A 6 -1.47 -0.56 -0.39
C GLY A 6 -0.17 -0.10 -1.03
N THR A 7 0.45 -0.92 -1.89
CA THR A 7 1.69 -0.57 -2.57
C THR A 7 1.71 -0.95 -4.05
N ALA A 8 2.39 -0.12 -4.84
CA ALA A 8 2.61 -0.33 -6.27
C ALA A 8 4.08 -0.17 -6.70
N SER A 9 4.92 0.52 -5.92
CA SER A 9 6.34 0.73 -6.28
C SER A 9 7.24 0.86 -5.06
N VAL A 10 8.55 0.69 -5.27
CA VAL A 10 9.56 0.88 -4.22
C VAL A 10 9.50 2.27 -3.60
N HIS A 11 9.35 3.31 -4.42
CA HIS A 11 9.35 4.71 -3.96
C HIS A 11 8.13 5.04 -3.09
N THR A 12 6.94 4.59 -3.51
CA THR A 12 5.71 4.79 -2.73
C THR A 12 5.72 3.96 -1.44
N THR A 13 6.21 2.72 -1.51
CA THR A 13 6.42 1.89 -0.31
C THR A 13 7.36 2.57 0.68
N ALA A 14 8.48 3.11 0.18
CA ALA A 14 9.48 3.78 0.99
C ALA A 14 8.85 4.94 1.79
N ALA A 15 8.10 5.81 1.12
CA ALA A 15 7.43 6.93 1.75
C ALA A 15 6.38 6.49 2.80
N ILE A 16 5.63 5.42 2.53
CA ILE A 16 4.70 4.86 3.52
C ILE A 16 5.46 4.28 4.72
N CYS A 17 6.60 3.64 4.51
CA CYS A 17 7.44 3.14 5.61
C CYS A 17 7.97 4.30 6.46
N ASP A 18 8.41 5.40 5.84
CA ASP A 18 8.84 6.62 6.56
C ASP A 18 7.70 7.19 7.42
N TYR A 19 6.47 7.20 6.89
CA TYR A 19 5.29 7.60 7.65
C TYR A 19 5.05 6.69 8.86
N LEU A 20 5.08 5.37 8.65
CA LEU A 20 4.81 4.39 9.69
C LEU A 20 5.93 4.27 10.73
N GLU A 21 7.19 4.57 10.40
CA GLU A 21 8.32 4.52 11.34
C GLU A 21 8.07 5.35 12.60
N THR A 22 7.35 6.47 12.47
CA THR A 22 7.06 7.39 13.58
C THR A 22 5.73 7.12 14.29
N ARG A 23 4.90 6.20 13.76
CA ARG A 23 3.51 5.99 14.17
C ARG A 23 3.23 4.57 14.64
N ALA A 24 3.77 3.57 13.93
CA ALA A 24 3.66 2.18 14.31
C ALA A 24 4.64 1.86 15.45
N THR A 25 4.23 0.91 16.27
CA THR A 25 4.94 0.46 17.47
C THR A 25 5.27 -1.03 17.36
N ALA A 26 6.12 -1.52 18.26
CA ALA A 26 6.48 -2.94 18.34
C ALA A 26 5.32 -3.88 18.73
N ALA A 27 4.12 -3.35 19.00
CA ALA A 27 2.92 -4.14 19.26
C ALA A 27 1.96 -4.18 18.06
N ASP A 28 2.29 -3.46 16.98
CA ASP A 28 1.42 -3.34 15.81
C ASP A 28 1.72 -4.42 14.76
N THR A 29 0.71 -4.72 13.96
CA THR A 29 0.81 -5.58 12.78
C THR A 29 0.64 -4.74 11.52
N VAL A 30 1.42 -5.04 10.48
CA VAL A 30 1.26 -4.42 9.17
C VAL A 30 1.05 -5.49 8.11
N THR A 31 -0.04 -5.41 7.36
CA THR A 31 -0.27 -6.22 6.16
C THR A 31 -0.10 -5.35 4.93
N VAL A 32 0.89 -5.69 4.11
CA VAL A 32 1.24 -4.93 2.90
C VAL A 32 0.75 -5.70 1.69
N VAL A 33 -0.07 -5.03 0.89
CA VAL A 33 -0.77 -5.60 -0.26
C VAL A 33 -0.31 -4.90 -1.52
N ALA A 34 0.12 -5.69 -2.49
CA ALA A 34 0.26 -5.26 -3.88
C ALA A 34 -0.86 -5.90 -4.71
N VAL A 35 -1.41 -5.13 -5.64
CA VAL A 35 -2.40 -5.63 -6.62
C VAL A 35 -1.81 -5.38 -7.99
N VAL A 36 -1.70 -6.44 -8.81
CA VAL A 36 -1.04 -6.40 -10.12
C VAL A 36 -1.90 -7.10 -11.17
N PRO A 37 -1.88 -6.63 -12.43
CA PRO A 37 -2.51 -7.37 -13.52
C PRO A 37 -1.84 -8.75 -13.72
N PRO A 38 -2.60 -9.85 -13.91
CA PRO A 38 -2.05 -11.21 -13.99
C PRO A 38 -1.01 -11.40 -15.10
N SER A 39 -1.12 -10.64 -16.20
CA SER A 39 -0.24 -10.77 -17.37
C SER A 39 0.85 -9.69 -17.48
N ASP A 40 1.02 -8.83 -16.47
CA ASP A 40 2.04 -7.77 -16.50
C ASP A 40 3.29 -8.15 -15.69
N ALA A 41 4.26 -8.76 -16.38
CA ALA A 41 5.52 -9.19 -15.79
C ALA A 41 6.35 -8.03 -15.20
N THR A 42 6.15 -6.79 -15.64
CA THR A 42 6.85 -5.62 -15.08
C THR A 42 6.20 -5.24 -13.77
N ALA A 43 4.88 -5.09 -13.73
CA ALA A 43 4.13 -4.81 -12.51
C ALA A 43 4.39 -5.85 -11.42
N HIS A 44 4.47 -7.14 -11.79
CA HIS A 44 4.84 -8.24 -10.89
C HIS A 44 6.22 -8.08 -10.26
N ARG A 45 7.22 -7.66 -11.06
CA ARG A 45 8.56 -7.41 -10.55
C ARG A 45 8.55 -6.23 -9.59
N ASP A 46 7.94 -5.13 -9.98
CA ASP A 46 7.88 -3.90 -9.18
C ASP A 46 7.15 -4.13 -7.85
N ALA A 47 6.05 -4.89 -7.87
CA ALA A 47 5.34 -5.33 -6.66
C ALA A 47 6.22 -6.20 -5.77
N THR A 48 6.97 -7.15 -6.35
CA THR A 48 7.89 -8.00 -5.58
C THR A 48 8.99 -7.17 -4.90
N GLU A 49 9.55 -6.19 -5.60
CA GLU A 49 10.55 -5.27 -5.05
C GLU A 49 9.95 -4.38 -3.96
N ALA A 50 8.77 -3.82 -4.18
CA ALA A 50 8.02 -3.02 -3.21
C ALA A 50 7.74 -3.82 -1.92
N LEU A 51 7.22 -5.04 -2.03
CA LEU A 51 6.95 -5.90 -0.87
C LEU A 51 8.23 -6.27 -0.10
N ASN A 52 9.36 -6.45 -0.80
CA ASN A 52 10.67 -6.64 -0.16
C ASN A 52 11.09 -5.41 0.66
N VAL A 53 10.90 -4.20 0.11
CA VAL A 53 11.21 -2.94 0.79
C VAL A 53 10.41 -2.82 2.08
N ALA A 54 9.10 -3.10 2.04
CA ALA A 54 8.26 -3.08 3.22
C ALA A 54 8.75 -4.04 4.31
N ARG A 55 9.07 -5.30 3.95
CA ARG A 55 9.59 -6.30 4.92
C ARG A 55 10.87 -5.83 5.60
N VAL A 56 11.78 -5.22 4.86
CA VAL A 56 13.07 -4.76 5.39
C VAL A 56 12.89 -3.52 6.26
N ARG A 57 12.09 -2.56 5.81
CA ARG A 57 11.98 -1.25 6.47
C ARG A 57 11.05 -1.24 7.68
N LEU A 58 10.08 -2.15 7.75
CA LEU A 58 9.13 -2.26 8.87
C LEU A 58 9.54 -3.30 9.92
N GLY A 59 10.82 -3.68 10.00
CA GLY A 59 11.30 -4.70 10.93
C GLY A 59 11.18 -4.37 12.43
N THR A 60 10.67 -3.20 12.78
CA THR A 60 10.48 -2.74 14.17
C THR A 60 9.07 -3.02 14.72
N VAL A 61 8.11 -3.38 13.86
CA VAL A 61 6.76 -3.80 14.30
C VAL A 61 6.77 -5.28 14.71
N ASP A 62 5.69 -5.75 15.35
CA ASP A 62 5.59 -7.16 15.77
C ASP A 62 5.58 -8.11 14.57
N THR A 63 4.72 -7.81 13.60
CA THR A 63 4.48 -8.68 12.45
C THR A 63 4.32 -7.87 11.17
N VAL A 64 5.06 -8.26 10.12
CA VAL A 64 4.87 -7.77 8.75
C VAL A 64 4.42 -8.93 7.86
N ARG A 65 3.21 -8.82 7.31
CA ARG A 65 2.67 -9.72 6.29
C ARG A 65 2.71 -9.05 4.94
N THR A 66 2.98 -9.83 3.90
CA THR A 66 3.01 -9.33 2.52
C THR A 66 2.19 -10.24 1.63
N GLU A 67 1.31 -9.65 0.86
CA GLU A 67 0.41 -10.34 -0.05
C GLU A 67 0.47 -9.66 -1.42
N CYS A 68 0.48 -10.46 -2.47
CA CYS A 68 0.41 -9.99 -3.85
C CYS A 68 -0.83 -10.64 -4.48
N TYR A 69 -1.75 -9.82 -4.99
CA TYR A 69 -2.95 -10.27 -5.66
C TYR A 69 -2.81 -10.03 -7.17
N GLU A 70 -3.07 -11.07 -7.94
CA GLU A 70 -3.26 -10.97 -9.39
C GLU A 70 -4.72 -10.65 -9.66
N ASP A 71 -5.00 -9.44 -10.13
CA ASP A 71 -6.37 -9.00 -10.46
C ASP A 71 -6.38 -8.02 -11.64
N ASP A 72 -7.34 -8.21 -12.54
CA ASP A 72 -7.62 -7.31 -13.67
C ASP A 72 -8.70 -6.25 -13.31
N GLY A 73 -9.30 -6.34 -12.12
CA GLY A 73 -10.24 -5.39 -11.55
C GLY A 73 -9.56 -4.16 -10.95
N GLU A 74 -10.34 -3.37 -10.22
CA GLU A 74 -9.85 -2.13 -9.61
C GLU A 74 -8.99 -2.42 -8.35
N PRO A 75 -7.75 -1.90 -8.27
CA PRO A 75 -6.90 -2.10 -7.09
C PRO A 75 -7.55 -1.63 -5.78
N ALA A 76 -8.39 -0.59 -5.85
CA ALA A 76 -9.12 -0.05 -4.72
C ALA A 76 -10.05 -1.10 -4.07
N GLU A 77 -10.87 -1.78 -4.88
CA GLU A 77 -11.77 -2.83 -4.40
C GLU A 77 -11.02 -3.92 -3.65
N ARG A 78 -9.86 -4.35 -4.18
CA ARG A 78 -9.03 -5.37 -3.54
C ARG A 78 -8.36 -4.91 -2.26
N LEU A 79 -7.90 -3.67 -2.20
CA LEU A 79 -7.37 -3.12 -0.96
C LEU A 79 -8.46 -3.05 0.13
N LEU A 80 -9.69 -2.67 -0.22
CA LEU A 80 -10.81 -2.62 0.71
C LEU A 80 -11.25 -4.03 1.18
N GLU A 81 -11.28 -5.00 0.28
CA GLU A 81 -11.53 -6.41 0.61
C GLU A 81 -10.46 -6.96 1.56
N ALA A 82 -9.18 -6.71 1.24
CA ALA A 82 -8.07 -7.12 2.08
C ALA A 82 -8.14 -6.47 3.48
N ALA A 83 -8.46 -5.17 3.55
CA ALA A 83 -8.60 -4.43 4.82
C ALA A 83 -9.67 -5.07 5.70
N THR A 84 -10.81 -5.40 5.10
CA THR A 84 -11.92 -6.08 5.78
C THR A 84 -11.53 -7.49 6.23
N THR A 85 -10.84 -8.24 5.36
CA THR A 85 -10.44 -9.63 5.63
C THR A 85 -9.49 -9.74 6.82
N VAL A 86 -8.58 -8.77 6.96
CA VAL A 86 -7.61 -8.75 8.06
C VAL A 86 -8.08 -7.95 9.27
N ASP A 87 -9.30 -7.40 9.24
CA ASP A 87 -9.86 -6.51 10.28
C ASP A 87 -8.92 -5.33 10.59
N ALA A 88 -8.47 -4.63 9.54
CA ALA A 88 -7.53 -3.52 9.65
C ALA A 88 -8.17 -2.31 10.35
N ASP A 89 -7.38 -1.66 11.22
CA ASP A 89 -7.77 -0.44 11.92
C ASP A 89 -7.57 0.82 11.06
N GLU A 90 -6.58 0.82 10.16
CA GLU A 90 -6.19 1.98 9.35
C GLU A 90 -5.61 1.51 8.00
N LEU A 91 -6.02 2.16 6.90
CA LEU A 91 -5.52 1.91 5.55
C LEU A 91 -4.56 3.02 5.15
N VAL A 92 -3.34 2.67 4.78
CA VAL A 92 -2.29 3.59 4.35
C VAL A 92 -1.95 3.33 2.89
N ILE A 93 -2.10 4.35 2.05
CA ILE A 93 -1.83 4.26 0.60
C ILE A 93 -1.00 5.45 0.16
N ALA A 94 -0.37 5.34 -1.01
CA ALA A 94 0.30 6.49 -1.61
C ALA A 94 -0.69 7.35 -2.41
N ALA A 95 -0.38 8.64 -2.54
CA ALA A 95 -1.20 9.58 -3.29
C ALA A 95 -1.25 9.29 -4.80
N VAL A 96 -0.29 8.56 -5.36
CA VAL A 96 -0.19 8.33 -6.82
C VAL A 96 -0.34 6.85 -7.16
N ASP A 97 -0.87 6.55 -8.35
CA ASP A 97 -1.09 5.19 -8.85
C ASP A 97 0.22 4.48 -9.30
N GLY A 98 1.39 4.98 -8.91
CA GLY A 98 2.68 4.43 -9.32
C GLY A 98 3.07 4.71 -10.78
N LEU A 99 2.28 5.50 -11.52
CA LEU A 99 2.58 5.91 -12.90
C LEU A 99 3.63 7.07 -12.93
N PRO A 100 4.59 7.04 -13.89
CA PRO A 100 5.71 7.99 -13.96
C PRO A 100 5.31 9.41 -14.41
N ASP A 101 4.08 9.60 -14.85
CA ASP A 101 3.51 10.87 -15.27
C ASP A 101 3.18 11.67 -14.00
N GLY A 102 4.15 12.48 -13.55
CA GLY A 102 4.13 13.34 -12.36
C GLY A 102 3.02 14.39 -12.30
N SER A 103 1.77 13.96 -12.45
CA SER A 103 0.59 14.74 -12.16
C SER A 103 0.54 15.01 -10.66
N PRO A 104 0.33 16.26 -10.23
CA PRO A 104 0.22 16.61 -8.81
C PRO A 104 -1.12 16.18 -8.17
N THR A 105 -1.96 15.46 -8.90
CA THR A 105 -3.29 15.02 -8.47
C THR A 105 -3.25 13.66 -7.79
N VAL A 106 -4.15 13.45 -6.83
CA VAL A 106 -4.38 12.12 -6.24
C VAL A 106 -4.77 11.13 -7.34
N GLY A 107 -4.15 9.95 -7.35
CA GLY A 107 -4.39 8.87 -8.29
C GLY A 107 -5.80 8.33 -8.21
N SER A 108 -6.26 7.70 -9.29
CA SER A 108 -7.59 7.11 -9.42
C SER A 108 -7.85 6.02 -8.37
N SER A 109 -6.86 5.17 -8.08
CA SER A 109 -7.02 4.12 -7.05
C SER A 109 -7.15 4.73 -5.66
N ALA A 110 -6.38 5.78 -5.37
CA ALA A 110 -6.48 6.49 -4.10
C ALA A 110 -7.80 7.25 -3.95
N GLN A 111 -8.33 7.83 -5.03
CA GLN A 111 -9.66 8.45 -5.04
C GLN A 111 -10.75 7.41 -4.75
N ALA A 112 -10.75 6.28 -5.45
CA ALA A 112 -11.73 5.22 -5.24
C ALA A 112 -11.70 4.65 -3.81
N VAL A 113 -10.51 4.42 -3.24
CA VAL A 113 -10.38 4.04 -1.82
C VAL A 113 -11.00 5.09 -0.90
N LEU A 114 -10.75 6.38 -1.13
CA LEU A 114 -11.29 7.46 -0.29
C LEU A 114 -12.81 7.60 -0.39
N GLU A 115 -13.39 7.25 -1.53
CA GLU A 115 -14.85 7.31 -1.75
C GLU A 115 -15.58 6.17 -1.03
N GLU A 116 -14.95 5.00 -0.90
CA GLU A 116 -15.62 3.77 -0.45
C GLU A 116 -15.17 3.26 0.93
N ALA A 117 -14.01 3.70 1.44
CA ALA A 117 -13.47 3.18 2.68
C ALA A 117 -14.38 3.42 3.89
N THR A 118 -14.56 2.36 4.70
CA THR A 118 -15.30 2.41 5.96
C THR A 118 -14.41 2.61 7.18
N LEU A 119 -13.09 2.65 6.99
CA LEU A 119 -12.08 2.83 8.02
C LEU A 119 -11.21 4.05 7.73
N PRO A 120 -10.46 4.59 8.72
CA PRO A 120 -9.53 5.68 8.49
C PRO A 120 -8.55 5.38 7.35
N VAL A 121 -8.45 6.30 6.40
CA VAL A 121 -7.50 6.23 5.28
C VAL A 121 -6.46 7.34 5.44
N VAL A 122 -5.19 6.97 5.34
CA VAL A 122 -4.08 7.89 5.24
C VAL A 122 -3.50 7.83 3.84
N VAL A 123 -3.47 8.98 3.18
CA VAL A 123 -2.82 9.15 1.88
C VAL A 123 -1.45 9.79 2.09
N VAL A 124 -0.41 9.02 1.83
CA VAL A 124 0.99 9.46 1.96
C VAL A 124 1.42 10.16 0.66
N PRO A 125 1.91 11.40 0.72
CA PRO A 125 2.43 12.09 -0.45
C PRO A 125 3.58 11.33 -1.09
N SER A 126 3.65 11.35 -2.42
CA SER A 126 4.81 10.81 -3.12
C SER A 126 6.05 11.66 -2.84
N PRO A 127 7.23 11.03 -2.67
CA PRO A 127 8.47 11.78 -2.56
C PRO A 127 8.72 12.53 -3.87
N THR A 128 9.17 13.77 -3.78
CA THR A 128 9.65 14.52 -4.95
C THR A 128 10.89 13.82 -5.48
N LEU A 129 10.79 13.19 -6.65
CA LEU A 129 11.92 12.54 -7.35
C LEU A 129 12.72 13.57 -8.17
#